data_AF-A0A923TDW1-F1
#
_entry.id   AF-A0A923TDW1-F1
#
_cell.length_a   1.000
_cell.length_b   1.000
_cell.length_c   1.000
_cell.angle_alpha   90.00
_cell.angle_beta   90.00
_cell.angle_gamma   90.00
#
_symmetry.space_group_name_H-M   'P 1'
#
loop_
_entity.id
_entity.type
_entity.pdbx_description
1 polymer ?
#
loop_
_entity_poly.entity_id
_entity_poly.type
_entity_poly.pdbx_seq_one_letter_code
_entity_poly.pdbx_strand_id
1 'polypeptide(L)'
;MENRQLSLQLSRRADFSLNPTLFAPADLFASPFQKSLPSPNPNRLNLAVATPKTIGADDIHAAITQIAESIAARHRAGGRLILLGIANGGILLAQRLALRISSLSPKLSARTGTIDISFHRDDIGRNPIPKEFTPTVLPADVNGALVILVDDVLFSGRTVKAALDELFDHGRPAKVELAVLVDRGHHLMPVAADYIGLNVTTAATEKVVVALDEQNPTRDRVTVRPALA
;
A
#
# COMPACT_ATOMS: atom_id res chain seq x y z
N MET A 1 14.10 10.78 -55.11
CA MET A 1 13.81 9.42 -55.61
C MET A 1 12.92 8.75 -54.55
N GLU A 2 11.61 9.05 -54.47
CA GLU A 2 10.51 8.48 -55.31
C GLU A 2 10.52 6.95 -55.28
N ASN A 3 9.46 6.17 -55.07
CA ASN A 3 8.00 6.30 -55.26
C ASN A 3 7.33 5.23 -54.35
N ARG A 4 6.25 5.48 -53.58
CA ARG A 4 4.80 5.43 -53.91
C ARG A 4 4.27 4.19 -54.66
N GLN A 5 3.22 3.57 -54.05
CA GLN A 5 2.00 2.89 -54.57
C GLN A 5 1.76 1.56 -53.81
N LEU A 6 0.71 1.30 -53.01
CA LEU A 6 -0.78 1.36 -53.08
C LEU A 6 -1.45 0.41 -54.09
N SER A 7 -2.18 -0.59 -53.55
CA SER A 7 -3.36 -1.28 -54.17
C SER A 7 -3.99 -2.22 -53.10
N LEU A 8 -5.10 -1.91 -52.42
CA LEU A 8 -6.54 -2.04 -52.77
C LEU A 8 -6.99 -3.44 -53.22
N GLN A 9 -7.76 -4.15 -52.37
CA GLN A 9 -8.97 -4.97 -52.70
C GLN A 9 -9.75 -5.21 -51.37
N LEU A 10 -10.85 -4.52 -51.09
CA LEU A 10 -12.27 -4.77 -51.44
C LEU A 10 -12.90 -6.09 -50.92
N SER A 11 -13.93 -5.86 -50.09
CA SER A 11 -15.23 -6.56 -50.01
C SER A 11 -15.27 -8.02 -49.54
N ARG A 12 -15.99 -8.24 -48.44
CA ARG A 12 -17.29 -8.94 -48.46
C ARG A 12 -18.06 -8.70 -47.16
N ARG A 13 -19.23 -8.07 -47.32
CA ARG A 13 -20.37 -8.15 -46.41
C ARG A 13 -20.95 -9.57 -46.48
N ALA A 14 -21.40 -10.08 -45.35
CA ALA A 14 -22.41 -11.13 -45.30
C ALA A 14 -23.30 -10.84 -44.08
N ASP A 15 -24.42 -10.19 -44.37
CA ASP A 15 -25.60 -10.13 -43.52
C ASP A 15 -26.11 -11.56 -43.30
N PHE A 16 -26.44 -11.94 -42.06
CA PHE A 16 -27.30 -13.10 -41.82
C PHE A 16 -28.49 -12.73 -40.95
N SER A 17 -29.63 -12.86 -41.61
CA SER A 17 -31.01 -12.56 -41.26
C SER A 17 -31.46 -13.08 -39.90
N LEU A 18 -32.19 -12.22 -39.20
CA LEU A 18 -33.17 -12.57 -38.17
C LEU A 18 -34.26 -13.46 -38.77
N ASN A 19 -34.75 -14.42 -38.00
CA ASN A 19 -35.92 -15.22 -38.35
C ASN A 19 -36.98 -15.06 -37.24
N PRO A 20 -37.99 -14.21 -37.41
CA PRO A 20 -39.14 -14.13 -36.51
C PRO A 20 -40.32 -14.86 -37.14
N THR A 21 -40.97 -15.75 -36.38
CA THR A 21 -42.41 -16.04 -36.35
C THR A 21 -42.66 -17.46 -35.84
N LEU A 22 -43.46 -17.60 -34.79
CA LEU A 22 -44.75 -18.27 -34.91
C LEU A 22 -45.65 -17.92 -33.71
N PHE A 23 -46.94 -17.88 -34.00
CA PHE A 23 -48.05 -17.33 -33.24
C PHE A 23 -48.56 -18.24 -32.08
N ALA A 24 -49.12 -17.57 -31.06
CA ALA A 24 -50.25 -17.85 -30.13
C ALA A 24 -51.20 -19.07 -30.39
N PRO A 25 -52.07 -19.54 -29.43
CA PRO A 25 -52.79 -18.83 -28.34
C PRO A 25 -52.73 -19.51 -26.94
N ALA A 26 -52.91 -18.83 -25.79
CA ALA A 26 -54.12 -18.28 -25.14
C ALA A 26 -55.26 -19.30 -24.89
N ASP A 27 -55.28 -19.86 -23.67
CA ASP A 27 -56.40 -19.84 -22.70
C ASP A 27 -56.57 -21.12 -21.87
N LEU A 28 -57.08 -20.90 -20.65
CA LEU A 28 -57.78 -21.84 -19.75
C LEU A 28 -56.92 -22.85 -18.98
N PHE A 29 -56.65 -22.55 -17.70
CA PHE A 29 -57.13 -23.33 -16.55
C PHE A 29 -56.81 -22.57 -15.25
N ALA A 30 -57.85 -22.11 -14.58
CA ALA A 30 -57.79 -21.59 -13.22
C ALA A 30 -58.06 -22.72 -12.21
N SER A 31 -57.16 -22.97 -11.25
CA SER A 31 -57.49 -23.46 -9.90
C SER A 31 -56.24 -23.63 -9.01
N PRO A 32 -56.40 -23.69 -7.68
CA PRO A 32 -55.63 -22.88 -6.76
C PRO A 32 -54.61 -23.74 -6.02
N PHE A 33 -53.33 -23.42 -6.18
CA PHE A 33 -52.30 -23.87 -5.26
C PHE A 33 -51.47 -22.65 -4.86
N GLN A 34 -51.84 -22.05 -3.72
CA GLN A 34 -50.89 -21.34 -2.87
C GLN A 34 -49.77 -22.30 -2.51
N LYS A 35 -48.76 -22.41 -3.37
CA LYS A 35 -47.45 -22.89 -2.95
C LYS A 35 -46.86 -21.78 -2.11
N SER A 36 -46.88 -22.02 -0.80
CA SER A 36 -46.19 -21.26 0.24
C SER A 36 -44.93 -20.58 -0.31
N LEU A 37 -44.86 -19.26 -0.16
CA LEU A 37 -43.58 -18.55 -0.26
C LEU A 37 -42.58 -19.33 0.61
N PRO A 38 -41.38 -19.65 0.11
CA PRO A 38 -40.37 -20.28 0.94
C PRO A 38 -40.16 -19.39 2.16
N SER A 39 -40.31 -19.97 3.35
CA SER A 39 -40.00 -19.31 4.61
C SER A 39 -38.62 -18.64 4.49
N PRO A 40 -38.43 -17.41 5.02
CA PRO A 40 -37.12 -16.78 4.99
C PRO A 40 -36.12 -17.73 5.62
N ASN A 41 -35.17 -18.18 4.80
CA ASN A 41 -34.14 -19.10 5.21
C ASN A 41 -33.37 -18.43 6.38
N PRO A 42 -33.38 -19.00 7.60
CA PRO A 42 -32.73 -18.36 8.75
C PRO A 42 -31.20 -18.32 8.61
N ASN A 43 -30.65 -19.05 7.63
CA ASN A 43 -29.26 -18.92 7.17
C ASN A 43 -29.10 -17.78 6.15
N ARG A 44 -29.60 -16.59 6.47
CA ARG A 44 -28.98 -15.37 5.90
C ARG A 44 -27.57 -15.39 6.45
N LEU A 45 -26.59 -15.64 5.57
CA LEU A 45 -25.16 -15.60 5.87
C LEU A 45 -24.92 -14.53 6.92
N ASN A 46 -24.65 -14.98 8.14
CA ASN A 46 -24.06 -14.13 9.15
C ASN A 46 -22.70 -13.80 8.52
N LEU A 47 -22.63 -12.71 7.73
CA LEU A 47 -21.37 -12.00 7.57
C LEU A 47 -21.09 -11.56 9.00
N ALA A 48 -20.42 -12.42 9.75
CA ALA A 48 -19.73 -12.03 10.94
C ALA A 48 -18.82 -10.91 10.45
N VAL A 49 -19.26 -9.68 10.68
CA VAL A 49 -18.44 -8.50 10.47
C VAL A 49 -17.26 -8.75 11.40
N ALA A 50 -16.14 -9.20 10.82
CA ALA A 50 -14.94 -9.51 11.57
C ALA A 50 -14.64 -8.29 12.45
N THR A 51 -14.61 -8.51 13.76
CA THR A 51 -14.38 -7.41 14.71
C THR A 51 -13.00 -6.82 14.40
N PRO A 52 -12.90 -5.49 14.28
CA PRO A 52 -11.64 -4.87 13.90
C PRO A 52 -10.59 -5.16 14.97
N LYS A 53 -9.51 -5.85 14.59
CA LYS A 53 -8.36 -6.07 15.47
C LYS A 53 -7.65 -4.72 15.66
N THR A 54 -7.52 -4.28 16.90
CA THR A 54 -6.84 -3.02 17.24
C THR A 54 -5.61 -3.30 18.09
N ILE A 55 -4.50 -2.70 17.72
CA ILE A 55 -3.24 -2.69 18.48
C ILE A 55 -3.07 -1.28 19.03
N GLY A 56 -2.82 -1.18 20.34
CA GLY A 56 -2.76 0.07 21.09
C GLY A 56 -1.39 0.75 21.05
N ALA A 57 -1.33 1.95 21.64
CA ALA A 57 -0.14 2.79 21.65
C ALA A 57 1.09 2.11 22.29
N ASP A 58 0.91 1.38 23.39
CA ASP A 58 2.03 0.74 24.11
C ASP A 58 2.79 -0.25 23.23
N ASP A 59 2.07 -1.13 22.53
CA ASP A 59 2.67 -2.11 21.59
C ASP A 59 3.36 -1.40 20.41
N ILE A 60 2.77 -0.31 19.91
CA ILE A 60 3.35 0.50 18.84
C ILE A 60 4.63 1.18 19.32
N HIS A 61 4.65 1.73 20.53
CA HIS A 61 5.81 2.40 21.08
C HIS A 61 6.96 1.42 21.36
N ALA A 62 6.63 0.23 21.86
CA ALA A 62 7.57 -0.87 22.00
C ALA A 62 8.16 -1.29 20.65
N ALA A 63 7.33 -1.45 19.63
CA ALA A 63 7.77 -1.79 18.27
C ALA A 63 8.70 -0.72 17.67
N ILE A 64 8.37 0.57 17.81
CA ILE A 64 9.25 1.65 17.32
C ILE A 64 10.58 1.67 18.08
N THR A 65 10.57 1.41 19.39
CA THR A 65 11.81 1.29 20.18
C THR A 65 12.66 0.13 19.69
N GLN A 66 12.07 -1.05 19.45
CA GLN A 66 12.78 -2.22 18.94
C GLN A 66 13.42 -1.95 17.56
N ILE A 67 12.71 -1.26 16.65
CA ILE A 67 13.27 -0.85 15.36
C ILE A 67 14.49 0.08 15.57
N ALA A 68 14.35 1.10 16.42
CA ALA A 68 15.41 2.06 16.69
C ALA A 68 16.66 1.40 17.30
N GLU A 69 16.47 0.50 18.27
CA GLU A 69 17.54 -0.30 18.87
C GLU A 69 18.23 -1.19 17.83
N SER A 70 17.47 -1.84 16.95
CA SER A 70 18.01 -2.68 15.89
C SER A 70 18.85 -1.89 14.89
N ILE A 71 18.39 -0.71 14.47
CA ILE A 71 19.13 0.20 13.59
C ILE A 71 20.42 0.67 14.28
N ALA A 72 20.31 1.15 15.53
CA ALA A 72 21.45 1.62 16.30
C ALA A 72 22.48 0.51 16.53
N ALA A 73 22.02 -0.72 16.77
CA ALA A 73 22.85 -1.90 16.95
C ALA A 73 23.56 -2.34 15.66
N ARG A 74 22.88 -2.27 14.50
CA ARG A 74 23.46 -2.64 13.21
C ARG A 74 24.51 -1.64 12.76
N HIS A 75 24.31 -0.35 13.05
CA HIS A 75 25.15 0.74 12.57
C HIS A 75 25.97 1.43 13.69
N ARG A 76 26.40 0.66 14.70
CA ARG A 76 27.16 1.15 15.88
C ARG A 76 28.45 1.89 15.54
N ALA A 77 29.07 1.60 14.39
CA ALA A 77 30.28 2.28 13.92
C ALA A 77 30.06 3.77 13.63
N GLY A 78 28.79 4.21 13.57
CA GLY A 78 28.42 5.56 13.18
C GLY A 78 28.42 5.73 11.66
N GLY A 79 28.14 6.96 11.22
CA GLY A 79 28.10 7.30 9.81
C GLY A 79 26.95 8.24 9.47
N ARG A 80 26.83 8.56 8.18
CA ARG A 80 25.74 9.36 7.63
C ARG A 80 24.52 8.47 7.42
N LEU A 81 23.56 8.59 8.33
CA LEU A 81 22.27 7.91 8.26
C LEU A 81 21.19 8.90 7.82
N ILE A 82 20.50 8.59 6.73
CA ILE A 82 19.35 9.34 6.24
C ILE A 82 18.12 8.45 6.35
N LEU A 83 17.13 8.88 7.12
CA LEU A 83 15.80 8.25 7.19
C LEU A 83 14.86 8.99 6.25
N LEU A 84 14.32 8.31 5.24
CA LEU A 84 13.36 8.90 4.31
C LEU A 84 11.98 8.28 4.53
N GLY A 85 11.05 9.07 5.05
CA GLY A 85 9.66 8.66 5.19
C GLY A 85 8.96 8.62 3.83
N ILE A 86 8.41 7.47 3.47
CA ILE A 86 7.63 7.28 2.24
C ILE A 86 6.19 7.72 2.50
N ALA A 87 5.69 8.65 1.67
CA ALA A 87 4.32 9.18 1.76
C ALA A 87 3.95 9.72 3.16
N ASN A 88 2.66 9.93 3.44
CA ASN A 88 2.22 10.57 4.70
C ASN A 88 2.39 9.66 5.94
N GLY A 89 2.36 8.33 5.78
CA GLY A 89 2.45 7.38 6.90
C GLY A 89 3.86 7.21 7.46
N GLY A 90 4.87 7.19 6.58
CA GLY A 90 6.26 6.95 6.96
C GLY A 90 6.97 8.15 7.60
N ILE A 91 6.51 9.38 7.37
CA ILE A 91 7.20 10.61 7.80
C ILE A 91 7.26 10.72 9.33
N LEU A 92 6.11 10.62 10.00
CA LEU A 92 6.06 10.73 11.46
C LEU A 92 6.81 9.56 12.13
N LEU A 93 6.78 8.37 11.52
CA LEU A 93 7.56 7.22 11.96
C LEU A 93 9.07 7.50 11.84
N ALA A 94 9.53 8.03 10.71
CA ALA A 94 10.94 8.37 10.49
C ALA A 94 11.46 9.40 11.52
N GLN A 95 10.65 10.41 11.82
CA GLN A 95 10.95 11.41 12.86
C GLN A 95 11.09 10.77 14.25
N ARG A 96 10.14 9.92 14.64
CA ARG A 96 10.17 9.21 15.93
C ARG A 96 11.33 8.23 16.03
N LEU A 97 11.71 7.60 14.93
CA LEU A 97 12.91 6.74 14.86
C LEU A 97 14.18 7.57 15.02
N ALA A 98 14.33 8.69 14.30
CA ALA A 98 15.49 9.55 14.39
C ALA A 98 15.73 10.06 15.82
N LEU A 99 14.68 10.47 16.53
CA LEU A 99 14.77 10.89 17.92
C LEU A 99 15.33 9.77 18.81
N ARG A 100 14.74 8.56 18.74
CA ARG A 100 15.20 7.40 19.53
C ARG A 100 16.63 6.98 19.16
N ILE A 101 16.96 6.91 17.88
CA ILE A 101 18.30 6.54 17.40
C ILE A 101 19.34 7.54 17.89
N SER A 102 19.03 8.84 17.85
CA SER A 102 19.93 9.90 18.32
C SER A 102 20.22 9.77 19.83
N SER A 103 19.23 9.37 20.63
CA SER A 103 19.43 9.08 22.06
C SER A 103 20.27 7.82 22.30
N LEU A 104 20.07 6.77 21.50
CA LEU A 104 20.77 5.48 21.65
C LEU A 104 22.21 5.51 21.11
N SER A 105 22.46 6.27 20.05
CA SER A 105 23.76 6.35 19.39
C SER A 105 24.01 7.77 18.85
N PRO A 106 24.55 8.68 19.66
CA PRO A 106 24.84 10.06 19.24
C PRO A 106 25.83 10.17 18.05
N LYS A 107 26.59 9.11 17.77
CA LYS A 107 27.51 9.02 16.62
C LYS A 107 26.80 8.73 15.30
N LEU A 108 25.57 8.23 15.35
CA LEU A 108 24.69 8.11 14.19
C LEU A 108 23.98 9.44 13.99
N SER A 109 24.49 10.25 13.06
CA SER A 109 23.83 11.51 12.68
C SER A 109 22.60 11.18 11.82
N ALA A 110 21.50 10.81 12.47
CA ALA A 110 20.24 10.50 11.81
C ALA A 110 19.56 11.80 11.34
N ARG A 111 19.47 11.99 10.02
CA ARG A 111 18.70 13.08 9.41
C ARG A 111 17.42 12.52 8.80
N THR A 112 16.33 13.27 8.90
CA THR A 112 15.02 12.84 8.36
C THR A 112 14.66 13.64 7.13
N GLY A 113 14.09 12.95 6.14
CA GLY A 113 13.55 13.52 4.92
C GLY A 113 12.26 12.83 4.52
N THR A 114 11.75 13.25 3.38
CA THR A 114 10.52 12.72 2.77
C THR A 114 10.83 12.23 1.37
N ILE A 115 10.14 11.18 0.94
CA ILE A 115 10.20 10.71 -0.45
C ILE A 115 8.77 10.58 -0.98
N ASP A 116 8.48 11.36 -2.02
CA ASP A 116 7.19 11.32 -2.70
C ASP A 116 7.25 10.31 -3.83
N ILE A 117 6.31 9.38 -3.83
CA ILE A 117 6.24 8.36 -4.88
C ILE A 117 5.16 8.66 -5.90
N SER A 118 4.48 9.81 -5.80
CA SER A 118 3.32 10.16 -6.62
C SER A 118 3.56 10.06 -8.13
N PHE A 119 4.79 10.33 -8.59
CA PHE A 119 5.20 10.25 -9.99
C PHE A 119 5.71 8.86 -10.43
N HIS A 120 5.94 7.95 -9.48
CA HIS A 120 6.48 6.61 -9.73
C HIS A 120 5.46 5.48 -9.49
N ARG A 121 4.22 5.83 -9.16
CA ARG A 121 3.14 4.84 -9.03
C ARG A 121 2.84 4.19 -10.38
N ASP A 122 2.63 2.88 -10.36
CA ASP A 122 2.31 2.09 -11.54
C ASP A 122 0.85 2.23 -11.99
N ASP A 123 0.02 2.95 -11.23
CA ASP A 123 -1.40 3.19 -11.47
C ASP A 123 -1.74 4.65 -11.83
N ILE A 124 -0.76 5.49 -12.19
CA ILE A 124 -0.94 6.92 -12.54
C ILE A 124 -2.01 7.15 -13.63
N GLY A 125 -2.24 6.18 -14.52
CA GLY A 125 -3.29 6.26 -15.54
C GLY A 125 -4.71 5.93 -15.05
N ARG A 126 -4.85 5.31 -13.87
CA ARG A 126 -6.14 4.94 -13.25
C ARG A 126 -6.48 5.80 -12.03
N ASN A 127 -5.46 6.29 -11.33
CA ASN A 127 -5.58 7.15 -10.16
C ASN A 127 -4.82 8.46 -10.40
N PRO A 128 -5.52 9.60 -10.55
CA PRO A 128 -4.88 10.90 -10.69
C PRO A 128 -3.95 11.20 -9.51
N ILE A 129 -2.86 11.94 -9.78
CA ILE A 129 -1.97 12.47 -8.73
C ILE A 129 -2.82 13.30 -7.74
N PRO A 130 -2.74 13.03 -6.42
CA PRO A 130 -3.46 13.82 -5.43
C PRO A 130 -3.12 15.31 -5.54
N LYS A 131 -4.12 16.18 -5.37
CA LYS A 131 -3.92 17.65 -5.37
C LYS A 131 -3.03 18.13 -4.22
N GLU A 132 -2.95 17.35 -3.15
CA GLU A 132 -2.09 17.57 -2.00
C GLU A 132 -1.09 16.42 -1.93
N PHE A 133 0.21 16.73 -2.09
CA PHE A 133 1.30 15.79 -1.93
C PHE A 133 2.42 16.43 -1.11
N THR A 134 3.16 15.62 -0.36
CA THR A 134 4.38 16.07 0.33
C THR A 134 5.55 15.86 -0.61
N PRO A 135 6.29 16.90 -1.01
CA PRO A 135 7.38 16.74 -1.98
C PRO A 135 8.51 15.86 -1.42
N THR A 136 9.32 15.30 -2.30
CA THR A 136 10.61 14.70 -1.92
C THR A 136 11.51 15.79 -1.33
N VAL A 137 11.96 15.61 -0.09
CA VAL A 137 12.88 16.51 0.60
C VAL A 137 14.01 15.68 1.19
N LEU A 138 15.20 15.80 0.59
CA LEU A 138 16.40 15.13 1.06
C LEU A 138 17.17 16.07 1.99
N PRO A 139 17.43 15.68 3.26
CA PRO A 139 18.09 16.54 4.25
C PRO A 139 19.63 16.59 4.09
N ALA A 140 20.16 15.80 3.16
CA ALA A 140 21.57 15.70 2.84
C ALA A 140 21.74 15.00 1.49
N ASP A 141 22.95 15.10 0.93
CA ASP A 141 23.36 14.29 -0.22
C ASP A 141 23.30 12.79 0.11
N VAL A 142 22.56 12.04 -0.72
CA VAL A 142 22.38 10.59 -0.60
C VAL A 142 23.57 9.81 -1.16
N ASN A 143 24.46 10.43 -1.95
CA ASN A 143 25.60 9.73 -2.54
C ASN A 143 26.52 9.15 -1.46
N GLY A 144 26.74 7.84 -1.53
CA GLY A 144 27.54 7.09 -0.57
C GLY A 144 26.99 7.08 0.87
N ALA A 145 25.73 7.49 1.08
CA ALA A 145 25.09 7.47 2.39
C ALA A 145 24.45 6.10 2.68
N LEU A 146 24.19 5.84 3.96
CA LEU A 146 23.23 4.83 4.40
C LEU A 146 21.85 5.47 4.40
N VAL A 147 20.96 4.96 3.56
CA VAL A 147 19.56 5.42 3.48
C VAL A 147 18.66 4.32 4.03
N ILE A 148 17.76 4.67 4.93
CA ILE A 148 16.69 3.78 5.38
C ILE A 148 15.38 4.39 4.90
N LEU A 149 14.70 3.69 4.01
CA LEU A 149 13.32 3.99 3.64
C LEU A 149 12.41 3.59 4.79
N VAL A 150 11.47 4.45 5.16
CA VAL A 150 10.59 4.24 6.31
C VAL A 150 9.13 4.30 5.83
N ASP A 151 8.38 3.23 6.06
CA ASP A 151 6.96 3.15 5.69
C ASP A 151 6.11 2.70 6.88
N ASP A 152 4.82 3.01 6.87
CA ASP A 152 3.92 2.57 7.94
C ASP A 152 3.54 1.09 7.78
N VAL A 153 3.25 0.65 6.55
CA VAL A 153 2.78 -0.71 6.25
C VAL A 153 3.46 -1.28 5.00
N LEU A 154 4.21 -2.38 5.15
CA LEU A 154 4.63 -3.21 4.03
C LEU A 154 3.50 -4.15 3.59
N PHE A 155 3.08 -4.03 2.34
CA PHE A 155 2.08 -4.89 1.69
C PHE A 155 2.64 -5.51 0.40
N SER A 156 2.16 -5.09 -0.78
CA SER A 156 2.58 -5.66 -2.07
C SER A 156 4.04 -5.39 -2.45
N GLY A 157 4.65 -4.35 -1.87
CA GLY A 157 6.01 -3.89 -2.17
C GLY A 157 6.11 -2.81 -3.26
N ARG A 158 4.99 -2.44 -3.90
CA ARG A 158 4.98 -1.43 -4.99
C ARG A 158 5.41 -0.03 -4.51
N THR A 159 4.96 0.37 -3.31
CA THR A 159 5.38 1.63 -2.65
C THR A 159 6.89 1.71 -2.48
N VAL A 160 7.50 0.62 -2.00
CA VAL A 160 8.96 0.52 -1.81
C VAL A 160 9.69 0.60 -3.14
N LYS A 161 9.21 -0.10 -4.17
CA LYS A 161 9.80 -0.01 -5.51
C LYS A 161 9.77 1.42 -6.05
N ALA A 162 8.63 2.10 -5.93
CA ALA A 162 8.49 3.48 -6.38
C ALA A 162 9.40 4.44 -5.59
N ALA A 163 9.56 4.22 -4.28
CA ALA A 163 10.49 4.99 -3.45
C ALA A 163 11.95 4.73 -3.82
N LEU A 164 12.31 3.51 -4.21
CA LEU A 164 13.65 3.21 -4.72
C LEU A 164 13.91 3.95 -6.04
N ASP A 165 12.97 3.93 -6.99
CA ASP A 165 13.11 4.66 -8.26
C ASP A 165 13.36 6.16 -8.01
N GLU A 166 12.48 6.81 -7.22
CA GLU A 166 12.63 8.22 -6.85
C GLU A 166 13.98 8.47 -6.17
N LEU A 167 14.39 7.63 -5.21
CA LEU A 167 15.67 7.80 -4.51
C LEU A 167 16.86 7.75 -5.48
N PHE A 168 16.82 6.84 -6.46
CA PHE A 168 17.86 6.70 -7.46
C PHE A 168 17.83 7.79 -8.53
N ASP A 169 16.75 8.56 -8.66
CA ASP A 169 16.76 9.78 -9.47
C ASP A 169 17.58 10.90 -8.80
N HIS A 170 17.71 10.88 -7.46
CA HIS A 170 18.47 11.89 -6.70
C HIS A 170 19.92 11.50 -6.40
N GLY A 171 20.32 10.23 -6.53
CA GLY A 171 21.72 9.85 -6.34
C GLY A 171 21.98 8.35 -6.17
N ARG A 172 23.15 8.01 -5.63
CA ARG A 172 23.64 6.64 -5.48
C ARG A 172 24.05 6.37 -4.03
N PRO A 173 23.11 5.97 -3.15
CA PRO A 173 23.44 5.57 -1.78
C PRO A 173 24.37 4.36 -1.75
N ALA A 174 25.22 4.28 -0.72
CA ALA A 174 26.09 3.13 -0.49
C ALA A 174 25.29 1.89 -0.06
N LYS A 175 24.20 2.11 0.67
CA LYS A 175 23.28 1.07 1.11
C LYS A 175 21.88 1.65 1.26
N VAL A 176 20.87 0.90 0.82
CA VAL A 176 19.47 1.18 1.11
C VAL A 176 18.92 0.03 1.95
N GLU A 177 18.25 0.37 3.06
CA GLU A 177 17.52 -0.57 3.92
C GLU A 177 16.06 -0.11 4.04
N LEU A 178 15.18 -1.00 4.52
CA LEU A 178 13.76 -0.71 4.72
C LEU A 178 13.33 -0.96 6.16
N ALA A 179 12.73 0.05 6.80
CA ALA A 179 12.08 -0.07 8.10
C ALA A 179 10.57 0.15 7.97
N VAL A 180 9.78 -0.77 8.50
CA VAL A 180 8.31 -0.64 8.52
C VAL A 180 7.74 -0.86 9.90
N LEU A 181 6.70 -0.11 10.26
CA LEU A 181 5.99 -0.35 11.51
C LEU A 181 5.22 -1.66 11.45
N VAL A 182 4.52 -1.94 10.36
CA VAL A 182 3.74 -3.16 10.18
C VAL A 182 4.14 -3.88 8.90
N ASP A 183 4.42 -5.17 9.00
CA ASP A 183 4.39 -6.08 7.84
C ASP A 183 3.08 -6.88 7.89
N ARG A 184 2.29 -6.77 6.83
CA ARG A 184 1.00 -7.47 6.70
C ARG A 184 1.01 -8.66 5.73
N GLY A 185 2.17 -9.00 5.18
CA GLY A 185 2.37 -10.04 4.17
C GLY A 185 1.79 -9.69 2.80
N HIS A 186 1.50 -10.73 2.01
CA HIS A 186 0.97 -10.63 0.63
C HIS A 186 1.88 -9.85 -0.33
N HIS A 187 3.20 -10.00 -0.17
CA HIS A 187 4.17 -9.39 -1.05
C HIS A 187 4.00 -9.90 -2.49
N LEU A 188 3.96 -8.97 -3.43
CA LEU A 188 3.92 -9.25 -4.87
C LEU A 188 5.24 -8.91 -5.56
N MET A 189 6.18 -8.33 -4.81
CA MET A 189 7.51 -7.96 -5.25
C MET A 189 8.55 -8.59 -4.32
N PRO A 190 9.77 -8.88 -4.80
CA PRO A 190 10.84 -9.48 -4.00
C PRO A 190 11.51 -8.44 -3.10
N VAL A 191 10.72 -7.82 -2.22
CA VAL A 191 11.16 -6.84 -1.22
C VAL A 191 10.76 -7.33 0.16
N ALA A 192 11.70 -7.25 1.10
CA ALA A 192 11.50 -7.53 2.51
C ALA A 192 12.03 -6.35 3.32
N ALA A 193 11.41 -6.07 4.46
CA ALA A 193 11.93 -5.06 5.37
C ALA A 193 13.10 -5.61 6.18
N ASP A 194 14.12 -4.78 6.36
CA ASP A 194 15.25 -5.04 7.25
C ASP A 194 14.85 -4.94 8.73
N TYR A 195 13.85 -4.11 9.00
CA TYR A 195 13.33 -3.84 10.33
C TYR A 195 11.80 -3.83 10.29
N ILE A 196 11.19 -4.71 11.08
CA ILE A 196 9.74 -4.83 11.19
C ILE A 196 9.36 -4.61 12.65
N GLY A 197 8.43 -3.70 12.91
CA GLY A 197 7.89 -3.49 14.25
C GLY A 197 6.90 -4.58 14.65
N LEU A 198 5.86 -4.75 13.84
CA LEU A 198 4.74 -5.66 14.09
C LEU A 198 4.48 -6.52 12.86
N ASN A 199 4.40 -7.84 13.06
CA ASN A 199 3.88 -8.75 12.04
C ASN A 199 2.38 -8.95 12.26
N VAL A 200 1.56 -8.58 11.28
CA VAL A 200 0.10 -8.65 11.37
C VAL A 200 -0.44 -9.48 10.21
N THR A 201 -0.72 -10.76 10.47
CA THR A 201 -1.38 -11.62 9.48
C THR A 201 -2.77 -11.07 9.15
N THR A 202 -3.02 -10.87 7.86
CA THR A 202 -4.30 -10.35 7.35
C THR A 202 -4.80 -11.23 6.21
N ALA A 203 -6.10 -11.20 5.92
CA ALA A 203 -6.63 -11.64 4.65
C ALA A 203 -6.33 -10.60 3.55
N ALA A 204 -6.31 -11.04 2.29
CA ALA A 204 -6.13 -10.13 1.15
C ALA A 204 -7.23 -9.06 1.06
N THR A 205 -8.44 -9.36 1.55
CA THR A 205 -9.60 -8.46 1.62
C THR A 205 -9.59 -7.54 2.82
N GLU A 206 -8.59 -7.62 3.70
CA GLU A 206 -8.45 -6.71 4.83
C GLU A 206 -7.50 -5.57 4.50
N LYS A 207 -7.57 -4.49 5.28
CA LYS A 207 -6.69 -3.34 5.24
C LYS A 207 -6.16 -3.07 6.64
N VAL A 208 -4.86 -2.86 6.72
CA VAL A 208 -4.20 -2.29 7.90
C VAL A 208 -4.23 -0.77 7.77
N VAL A 209 -4.69 -0.09 8.83
CA VAL A 209 -4.64 1.37 8.94
C VAL A 209 -3.84 1.73 10.17
N VAL A 210 -2.73 2.41 9.94
CA VAL A 210 -1.89 2.99 10.98
C VAL A 210 -2.33 4.43 11.20
N ALA A 211 -2.52 4.82 12.46
CA ALA A 211 -2.75 6.19 12.86
C ALA A 211 -1.73 6.53 13.94
N LEU A 212 -0.73 7.33 13.59
CA LEU A 212 0.23 7.91 14.52
C LEU A 212 -0.15 9.37 14.75
N ASP A 213 -0.26 9.78 16.01
CA ASP A 213 -0.64 11.14 16.41
C ASP A 213 0.61 11.88 16.92
N GLU A 214 0.99 12.96 16.22
CA GLU A 214 2.19 13.74 16.57
C GLU A 214 2.05 14.41 17.94
N GLN A 215 0.86 14.92 18.26
CA GLN A 215 0.61 15.72 19.46
C GLN A 215 0.25 14.86 20.67
N ASN A 216 -0.38 13.71 20.43
CA ASN A 216 -0.80 12.81 21.48
C ASN A 216 -0.49 11.34 21.16
N PRO A 217 0.76 10.89 21.38
CA PRO A 217 1.19 9.52 21.10
C PRO A 217 0.37 8.42 21.80
N THR A 218 -0.36 8.73 22.88
CA THR A 218 -1.27 7.76 23.52
C THR A 218 -2.47 7.39 22.66
N ARG A 219 -2.74 8.16 21.60
CA ARG A 219 -3.81 7.91 20.62
C ARG A 219 -3.34 7.11 19.43
N ASP A 220 -2.08 6.69 19.40
CA ASP A 220 -1.56 5.83 18.34
C ASP A 220 -2.35 4.53 18.30
N ARG A 221 -2.67 4.07 17.10
CA ARG A 221 -3.36 2.79 16.89
C ARG A 221 -3.06 2.19 15.54
N VAL A 222 -3.04 0.87 15.49
CA VAL A 222 -3.12 0.10 14.26
C VAL A 222 -4.44 -0.65 14.27
N THR A 223 -5.20 -0.55 13.19
CA THR A 223 -6.49 -1.23 13.03
C THR A 223 -6.49 -2.10 11.80
N VAL A 224 -6.97 -3.34 11.93
CA VAL A 224 -7.25 -4.24 10.81
C VAL A 224 -8.75 -4.22 10.57
N ARG A 225 -9.16 -3.90 9.35
CA ARG A 225 -10.58 -3.82 8.96
C ARG A 225 -10.78 -4.35 7.53
N PRO A 226 -11.99 -4.81 7.17
CA PRO A 226 -12.30 -5.13 5.77
C PRO A 226 -12.00 -3.94 4.86
N ALA A 227 -11.35 -4.20 3.72
CA ALA A 227 -11.29 -3.24 2.62
C ALA A 227 -12.73 -3.10 2.08
N LEU A 228 -13.30 -1.91 2.20
CA LEU A 228 -14.62 -1.63 1.63
C LEU A 228 -14.54 -1.91 0.12
N ALA A 229 -15.46 -2.75 -0.37
CA ALA A 229 -15.64 -3.06 -1.79
C ALA A 229 -16.18 -1.86 -2.56
#